data_AF-A0AAP1RA06-F1
#
_entry.id   AF-A0AAP1RA06-F1
#
_cell.length_a   1.000
_cell.length_b   1.000
_cell.length_c   1.000
_cell.angle_alpha   90.00
_cell.angle_beta   90.00
_cell.angle_gamma   90.00
#
_symmetry.space_group_name_H-M   'P 1'
#
loop_
_entity.id
_entity.type
_entity.pdbx_description
1 polymer ?
#
loop_
_entity_poly.entity_id
_entity_poly.type
_entity_poly.pdbx_seq_one_letter_code
_entity_poly.pdbx_strand_id
1 'polypeptide(L)'
;EPTGLSVHNVSTARDLTKLLIASKQYPLIGQLSTTREDMATFSNPTYTLPFRNTNHLVYRDNWNIQLTKTGFTNAAGHCLVMRTVINNKPVALVVMDAFGKYTHFADASRLRTWIETGKVMPVPAAALSYKKQKAAQMAAAGQTAQND
;
A
#
# COMPACT_ATOMS: atom_id res chain seq x y z
N GLU A 1 0.75 -18.37 2.31
CA GLU A 1 2.10 -18.61 1.72
C GLU A 1 2.92 -17.31 1.77
N PRO A 2 4.26 -17.29 1.63
CA PRO A 2 5.08 -16.12 2.00
C PRO A 2 5.20 -15.02 0.93
N THR A 3 4.71 -15.22 -0.29
CA THR A 3 4.94 -14.33 -1.44
C THR A 3 3.81 -13.32 -1.69
N GLY A 4 2.57 -13.66 -1.31
CA GLY A 4 1.40 -12.83 -1.61
C GLY A 4 0.63 -13.24 -2.86
N LEU A 5 1.00 -14.34 -3.52
CA LEU A 5 0.34 -14.82 -4.74
C LEU A 5 -1.01 -15.52 -4.46
N SER A 6 -1.17 -16.13 -3.29
CA SER A 6 -2.44 -16.79 -2.94
C SER A 6 -3.51 -15.77 -2.59
N VAL A 7 -4.70 -15.93 -3.17
CA VAL A 7 -5.90 -15.17 -2.80
C VAL A 7 -6.36 -15.42 -1.36
N HIS A 8 -5.87 -16.48 -0.72
CA HIS A 8 -6.14 -16.78 0.69
C HIS A 8 -5.23 -16.01 1.65
N ASN A 9 -4.22 -15.29 1.17
CA ASN A 9 -3.46 -14.36 2.00
C ASN A 9 -4.28 -13.08 2.20
N VAL A 10 -5.09 -13.09 3.25
CA VAL A 10 -6.02 -12.00 3.57
C VAL A 10 -5.57 -11.24 4.81
N SER A 11 -5.89 -9.95 4.86
CA SER A 11 -5.72 -9.11 6.02
C SER A 11 -6.67 -7.92 5.94
N THR A 12 -6.72 -7.11 7.00
CA THR A 12 -7.52 -5.88 7.04
C THR A 12 -6.61 -4.66 7.16
N ALA A 13 -7.10 -3.48 6.79
CA ALA A 13 -6.32 -2.25 6.97
C ALA A 13 -5.91 -2.02 8.43
N ARG A 14 -6.77 -2.44 9.37
CA ARG A 14 -6.51 -2.41 10.81
C ARG A 14 -5.37 -3.33 11.20
N ASP A 15 -5.37 -4.57 10.72
CA ASP A 15 -4.33 -5.54 11.09
C ASP A 15 -2.99 -5.21 10.43
N LEU A 16 -3.00 -4.73 9.19
CA LEU A 16 -1.79 -4.19 8.55
C LEU A 16 -1.25 -2.96 9.29
N THR A 17 -2.12 -2.13 9.89
CA THR A 17 -1.66 -1.04 10.76
C THR A 17 -0.95 -1.57 12.01
N LYS A 18 -1.47 -2.62 12.66
CA LYS A 18 -0.77 -3.28 13.78
C LYS A 18 0.60 -3.83 13.33
N LEU A 19 0.66 -4.43 12.15
CA LEU A 19 1.92 -4.93 11.57
C LEU A 19 2.92 -3.79 11.31
N LEU A 20 2.46 -2.65 10.78
CA LEU A 20 3.31 -1.47 10.62
C LEU A 20 3.83 -0.97 11.97
N ILE A 21 3.00 -0.93 13.01
CA ILE A 21 3.45 -0.55 14.36
C ILE A 21 4.52 -1.54 14.87
N ALA A 22 4.31 -2.84 14.73
CA ALA A 22 5.25 -3.87 15.13
C ALA A 22 6.58 -3.79 14.36
N SER A 23 6.55 -3.41 13.07
CA SER A 23 7.75 -3.25 12.23
C SER A 23 8.75 -2.23 12.76
N LYS A 24 8.35 -1.34 13.68
CA LYS A 24 9.25 -0.41 14.37
C LYS A 24 10.39 -1.13 15.10
N GLN A 25 10.15 -2.36 15.56
CA GLN A 25 11.14 -3.19 16.24
C GLN A 25 12.15 -3.84 15.27
N TYR A 26 11.96 -3.67 13.95
CA TYR A 26 12.77 -4.30 12.91
C TYR A 26 13.27 -3.25 11.90
N PRO A 27 14.26 -2.40 12.28
CA PRO A 27 14.73 -1.29 11.44
C PRO A 27 15.15 -1.72 10.03
N LEU A 28 15.75 -2.92 9.90
CA LEU A 28 16.24 -3.46 8.64
C LEU A 28 15.13 -3.60 7.58
N ILE A 29 13.90 -3.96 7.97
CA ILE A 29 12.78 -4.06 7.03
C ILE A 29 12.50 -2.70 6.40
N GLY A 30 12.49 -1.64 7.22
CA GLY A 30 12.31 -0.28 6.75
C GLY A 30 13.40 0.11 5.76
N GLN A 31 14.66 -0.03 6.17
CA GLN A 31 15.85 0.31 5.37
C GLN A 31 15.81 -0.34 3.99
N LEU A 32 15.70 -1.68 3.94
CA LEU A 32 15.66 -2.44 2.69
C LEU A 32 14.44 -2.07 1.83
N SER A 33 13.28 -1.88 2.45
CA SER A 33 12.06 -1.53 1.72
C SER A 33 12.11 -0.15 1.06
N THR A 34 12.95 0.74 1.58
CA THR A 34 13.11 2.12 1.08
C THR A 34 14.31 2.30 0.15
N THR A 35 15.13 1.27 -0.05
CA THR A 35 16.21 1.28 -1.03
C THR A 35 15.64 1.62 -2.41
N ARG A 36 16.17 2.68 -3.03
CA ARG A 36 15.69 3.19 -4.32
C ARG A 36 15.96 2.17 -5.42
N GLU A 37 17.19 1.72 -5.53
CA GLU A 37 17.61 0.73 -6.52
C GLU A 37 18.84 -0.03 -6.02
N ASP A 38 19.05 -1.22 -6.56
CA ASP A 38 20.20 -2.07 -6.24
C ASP A 38 20.57 -2.97 -7.42
N MET A 39 21.84 -3.37 -7.49
CA MET A 39 22.35 -4.32 -8.48
C MET A 39 22.61 -5.65 -7.79
N ALA A 40 21.71 -6.62 -7.98
CA ALA A 40 21.87 -7.93 -7.37
C ALA A 40 22.72 -8.83 -8.27
N THR A 41 23.86 -9.28 -7.77
CA THR A 41 24.72 -10.27 -8.43
C THR A 41 24.39 -11.67 -7.94
N PHE A 42 24.01 -12.54 -8.87
CA PHE A 42 23.74 -13.95 -8.64
C PHE A 42 24.98 -14.79 -8.95
N SER A 43 25.00 -16.01 -8.44
CA SER A 43 26.00 -17.01 -8.75
C SER A 43 25.33 -18.26 -9.32
N ASN A 44 26.08 -19.05 -10.10
CA ASN A 44 25.64 -20.32 -10.69
C ASN A 44 24.41 -20.23 -11.63
N PRO A 45 24.50 -19.56 -12.80
CA PRO A 45 25.65 -18.85 -13.36
C PRO A 45 25.76 -17.41 -12.81
N THR A 46 26.91 -16.77 -13.01
CA THR A 46 27.10 -15.38 -12.59
C THR A 46 26.44 -14.41 -13.54
N TYR A 47 25.51 -13.60 -13.03
CA TYR A 47 24.89 -12.49 -13.74
C TYR A 47 24.39 -11.44 -12.75
N THR A 48 24.25 -10.19 -13.22
CA THR A 48 23.79 -9.07 -12.37
C THR A 48 22.50 -8.50 -12.95
N LEU A 49 21.50 -8.27 -12.10
CA LEU A 49 20.24 -7.66 -12.48
C LEU A 49 19.99 -6.35 -11.72
N PRO A 50 19.53 -5.29 -12.42
CA PRO A 50 19.06 -4.08 -11.77
C PRO A 50 17.67 -4.30 -11.15
N PHE A 51 17.51 -3.94 -9.88
CA PHE A 51 16.23 -3.90 -9.18
C PHE A 51 15.90 -2.47 -8.79
N ARG A 52 14.62 -2.10 -8.94
CA ARG A 52 14.10 -0.78 -8.57
C ARG A 52 12.92 -0.92 -7.62
N ASN A 53 12.74 0.07 -6.77
CA ASN A 53 11.62 0.11 -5.84
C ASN A 53 10.29 0.19 -6.59
N THR A 54 9.32 -0.63 -6.19
CA THR A 54 7.97 -0.63 -6.76
C THR A 54 7.15 0.60 -6.34
N ASN A 55 7.53 1.27 -5.26
CA ASN A 55 6.91 2.52 -4.83
C ASN A 55 7.72 3.71 -5.34
N HIS A 56 7.24 4.35 -6.40
CA HIS A 56 7.91 5.51 -6.99
C HIS A 56 7.97 6.75 -6.05
N LEU A 57 7.26 6.75 -4.93
CA LEU A 57 7.32 7.85 -3.95
C LEU A 57 8.67 7.91 -3.22
N VAL A 58 9.46 6.83 -3.18
CA VAL A 58 10.81 6.84 -2.56
C VAL A 58 11.82 7.71 -3.30
N TYR A 59 11.52 8.06 -4.56
CA TYR A 59 12.33 8.95 -5.38
C TYR A 59 11.92 10.41 -5.25
N ARG A 60 10.86 10.73 -4.49
CA ARG A 60 10.38 12.10 -4.32
C ARG A 60 10.90 12.67 -3.01
N ASP A 61 11.70 13.71 -3.09
CA ASP A 61 12.35 14.30 -1.90
C ASP A 61 11.34 14.94 -0.92
N ASN A 62 10.14 15.26 -1.39
CA ASN A 62 9.09 15.73 -0.50
C ASN A 62 8.49 14.62 0.36
N TRP A 63 8.81 13.33 0.16
CA TRP A 63 8.33 12.21 0.96
C TRP A 63 9.41 11.69 1.92
N ASN A 64 9.10 11.67 3.21
CA ASN A 64 9.95 11.04 4.22
C ASN A 64 9.38 9.67 4.59
N ILE A 65 9.84 8.60 3.91
CA ILE A 65 9.32 7.24 4.05
C ILE A 65 10.32 6.41 4.85
N GLN A 66 9.86 5.78 5.94
CA GLN A 66 10.68 4.88 6.77
C GLN A 66 10.42 3.40 6.49
N LEU A 67 9.29 3.06 5.86
CA LEU A 67 8.97 1.71 5.40
C LEU A 67 7.91 1.80 4.30
N THR A 68 8.01 0.96 3.27
CA THR A 68 6.99 0.87 2.21
C THR A 68 6.81 -0.55 1.69
N LYS A 69 5.57 -0.93 1.35
CA LYS A 69 5.31 -2.12 0.53
C LYS A 69 4.09 -1.91 -0.34
N THR A 70 4.19 -2.31 -1.61
CA THR A 70 3.07 -2.39 -2.55
C THR A 70 2.63 -3.84 -2.76
N GLY A 71 1.37 -4.05 -3.12
CA GLY A 71 0.84 -5.34 -3.53
C GLY A 71 -0.23 -5.16 -4.61
N PHE A 72 -0.41 -6.18 -5.45
CA PHE A 72 -1.47 -6.20 -6.44
C PHE A 72 -1.89 -7.63 -6.75
N THR A 73 -3.20 -7.87 -6.76
CA THR A 73 -3.84 -9.00 -7.44
C THR A 73 -5.14 -8.51 -8.07
N ASN A 74 -5.65 -9.22 -9.08
CA ASN A 74 -6.95 -8.87 -9.67
C ASN A 74 -8.09 -8.91 -8.63
N ALA A 75 -7.97 -9.77 -7.61
CA ALA A 75 -8.96 -9.91 -6.55
C ALA A 75 -8.87 -8.81 -5.47
N ALA A 76 -7.65 -8.35 -5.14
CA ALA A 76 -7.42 -7.39 -4.04
C ALA A 76 -7.22 -5.94 -4.50
N GLY A 77 -7.18 -5.69 -5.82
CA GLY A 77 -6.79 -4.40 -6.37
C GLY A 77 -5.35 -4.03 -6.00
N HIS A 78 -5.02 -2.73 -6.05
CA HIS A 78 -3.74 -2.25 -5.58
C HIS A 78 -3.76 -1.95 -4.08
N CYS A 79 -2.70 -2.36 -3.39
CA CYS A 79 -2.49 -2.14 -1.97
C CYS A 79 -1.17 -1.39 -1.73
N LEU A 80 -1.16 -0.51 -0.73
CA LEU A 80 0.00 0.24 -0.27
C LEU A 80 -0.01 0.33 1.24
N VAL A 81 1.11 -0.04 1.86
CA VAL A 81 1.36 0.22 3.28
C VAL A 81 2.65 1.02 3.43
N MET A 82 2.63 2.03 4.28
CA MET A 82 3.80 2.87 4.56
C MET A 82 3.89 3.28 6.02
N ARG A 83 5.12 3.43 6.50
CA ARG A 83 5.45 4.32 7.61
C ARG A 83 6.14 5.54 7.04
N THR A 84 5.59 6.72 7.32
CA THR A 84 6.07 7.97 6.76
C THR A 84 5.94 9.09 7.78
N VAL A 85 6.67 10.19 7.60
CA VAL A 85 6.51 11.41 8.38
C VAL A 85 5.82 12.45 7.50
N ILE A 86 4.67 12.95 7.96
CA ILE A 86 3.90 13.98 7.28
C ILE A 86 3.68 15.12 8.27
N ASN A 87 4.08 16.35 7.91
CA ASN A 87 3.99 17.52 8.79
C ASN A 87 4.58 17.26 10.20
N ASN A 88 5.80 16.72 10.24
CA ASN A 88 6.53 16.32 11.46
C ASN A 88 5.84 15.25 12.33
N LYS A 89 4.78 14.60 11.83
CA LYS A 89 4.06 13.52 12.54
C LYS A 89 4.38 12.16 11.90
N PRO A 90 4.90 11.18 12.65
CA PRO A 90 5.04 9.82 12.16
C PRO A 90 3.65 9.17 12.01
N VAL A 91 3.36 8.63 10.83
CA VAL A 91 2.06 8.06 10.47
C VAL A 91 2.25 6.65 9.90
N ALA A 92 1.37 5.73 10.32
CA ALA A 92 1.15 4.46 9.63
C ALA A 92 0.00 4.66 8.64
N LEU A 93 0.28 4.46 7.35
CA LEU A 93 -0.66 4.68 6.26
C LEU A 93 -0.94 3.36 5.56
N VAL A 94 -2.22 3.03 5.39
CA VAL A 94 -2.67 1.81 4.71
C VAL A 94 -3.77 2.18 3.70
N VAL A 95 -3.58 1.77 2.45
CA VAL A 95 -4.59 1.86 1.37
C VAL A 95 -4.74 0.46 0.78
N MET A 96 -5.97 -0.02 0.65
CA MET A 96 -6.30 -1.35 0.12
C MET A 96 -7.44 -1.24 -0.89
N ASP A 97 -7.59 -2.25 -1.75
CA ASP A 97 -8.65 -2.33 -2.77
C ASP A 97 -8.73 -1.09 -3.69
N ALA A 98 -7.56 -0.52 -4.02
CA ALA A 98 -7.48 0.61 -4.91
C ALA A 98 -7.60 0.11 -6.37
N PHE A 99 -8.75 0.38 -7.00
CA PHE A 99 -9.07 -0.10 -8.34
C PHE A 99 -8.13 0.41 -9.45
N GLY A 100 -7.89 1.72 -9.50
CA GLY A 100 -7.08 2.32 -10.55
C GLY A 100 -5.59 2.03 -10.36
N LYS A 101 -4.87 1.88 -11.48
CA LYS A 101 -3.43 1.55 -11.52
C LYS A 101 -2.56 2.39 -10.57
N TYR A 102 -2.90 3.66 -10.39
CA TYR A 102 -2.17 4.59 -9.53
C TYR A 102 -2.99 5.10 -8.34
N THR A 103 -4.18 4.55 -8.10
CA THR A 103 -5.11 5.05 -7.08
C THR A 103 -4.50 4.98 -5.68
N HIS A 104 -3.78 3.91 -5.34
CA HIS A 104 -3.09 3.77 -4.06
C HIS A 104 -2.03 4.87 -3.79
N PHE A 105 -1.26 5.26 -4.80
CA PHE A 105 -0.31 6.38 -4.68
C PHE A 105 -1.01 7.75 -4.64
N ALA A 106 -2.07 7.90 -5.43
CA ALA A 106 -2.88 9.10 -5.43
C ALA A 106 -3.56 9.30 -4.07
N ASP A 107 -4.14 8.26 -3.49
CA ASP A 107 -4.76 8.31 -2.16
C ASP A 107 -3.75 8.58 -1.05
N ALA A 108 -2.54 8.00 -1.12
CA ALA A 108 -1.46 8.39 -0.21
C ALA A 108 -1.14 9.88 -0.30
N SER A 109 -1.10 10.44 -1.52
CA SER A 109 -0.89 11.87 -1.74
C SER A 109 -2.07 12.72 -1.23
N ARG A 110 -3.32 12.27 -1.43
CA ARG A 110 -4.52 12.94 -0.90
C ARG A 110 -4.53 12.96 0.63
N LEU A 111 -4.20 11.84 1.27
CA LEU A 111 -4.09 11.73 2.73
C LEU A 111 -3.03 12.68 3.27
N ARG A 112 -1.86 12.72 2.61
CA ARG A 112 -0.81 13.66 2.95
C ARG A 112 -1.29 15.11 2.87
N THR A 113 -1.87 15.52 1.74
CA THR A 113 -2.39 16.88 1.57
C THR A 113 -3.45 17.23 2.61
N TRP A 114 -4.34 16.29 2.95
CA TRP A 114 -5.33 16.48 3.99
C TRP A 114 -4.70 16.65 5.38
N ILE A 115 -3.68 15.86 5.72
CA ILE A 115 -2.95 16.00 7.01
C ILE A 115 -2.17 17.32 7.07
N GLU A 116 -1.58 17.76 5.95
CA GLU A 116 -0.78 19.00 5.87
C GLU A 116 -1.65 20.26 5.87
N THR A 117 -2.81 20.24 5.21
CA THR A 117 -3.57 21.46 4.90
C THR A 117 -5.02 21.45 5.37
N GLY A 118 -5.55 20.30 5.82
CA GLY A 118 -6.96 20.09 6.09
C GLY A 118 -7.85 20.00 4.85
N LYS A 119 -7.32 20.25 3.64
CA LYS A 119 -8.10 20.26 2.40
C LYS A 119 -8.30 18.84 1.87
N VAL A 120 -9.56 18.52 1.56
CA VAL A 120 -9.92 17.26 0.89
C VAL A 120 -9.78 17.45 -0.62
N MET A 121 -8.92 16.64 -1.22
CA MET A 121 -8.73 16.64 -2.67
C MET A 121 -9.81 15.77 -3.34
N PRO A 122 -10.34 16.18 -4.50
CA PRO A 122 -11.37 15.42 -5.20
C PRO A 122 -10.86 14.04 -5.61
N VAL A 123 -11.77 13.05 -5.51
CA VAL A 123 -11.55 11.68 -5.96
C VAL A 123 -12.25 11.51 -7.32
N PRO A 124 -11.60 10.93 -8.35
CA PRO A 124 -12.22 10.74 -9.65
C PRO A 124 -13.51 9.94 -9.58
N ALA A 125 -14.48 10.28 -10.42
CA ALA A 125 -15.80 9.64 -10.45
C ALA A 125 -15.71 8.11 -10.60
N ALA A 126 -14.79 7.61 -11.42
CA ALA A 126 -14.57 6.17 -11.60
C ALA A 126 -14.22 5.44 -10.28
N ALA A 127 -13.37 6.04 -9.44
CA ALA A 127 -13.02 5.46 -8.14
C ALA A 127 -14.19 5.53 -7.15
N LEU A 128 -15.01 6.58 -7.21
CA LEU A 128 -16.23 6.68 -6.41
C LEU A 128 -17.28 5.64 -6.83
N SER A 129 -17.47 5.43 -8.13
CA SER A 129 -18.37 4.41 -8.66
C SER A 129 -17.93 3.01 -8.25
N TYR A 130 -16.63 2.71 -8.35
CA TYR A 130 -16.07 1.45 -7.88
C TYR A 130 -16.36 1.21 -6.39
N LYS A 131 -16.08 2.21 -5.54
CA LYS A 131 -16.36 2.13 -4.10
C LYS A 131 -17.85 1.85 -3.81
N LYS A 132 -18.77 2.51 -4.52
CA LYS A 132 -20.22 2.29 -4.38
C LYS A 132 -20.61 0.86 -4.76
N GLN A 133 -20.09 0.36 -5.89
CA GLN A 133 -20.36 -1.00 -6.36
C GLN A 133 -19.85 -2.06 -5.38
N LYS A 134 -18.61 -1.92 -4.90
CA LYS A 134 -18.02 -2.82 -3.90
C LYS A 134 -18.81 -2.83 -2.59
N ALA A 135 -19.21 -1.66 -2.09
CA ALA A 135 -20.01 -1.56 -0.87
C ALA A 135 -21.36 -2.28 -1.03
N ALA A 136 -22.03 -2.12 -2.18
CA ALA A 136 -23.28 -2.82 -2.48
C ALA A 136 -23.09 -4.35 -2.54
N GLN A 137 -22.01 -4.82 -3.19
CA GLN A 137 -21.66 -6.24 -3.25
C GLN A 137 -21.40 -6.83 -1.86
N MET A 138 -20.64 -6.12 -1.01
CA MET A 138 -20.35 -6.56 0.35
C MET A 138 -21.62 -6.61 1.22
N ALA A 139 -22.52 -5.64 1.07
CA ALA A 139 -23.80 -5.64 1.78
C ALA A 139 -24.69 -6.83 1.35
N ALA A 140 -24.75 -7.13 0.05
CA ALA A 140 -25.51 -8.26 -0.47
C ALA A 140 -24.93 -9.61 -0.02
N ALA A 141 -23.60 -9.75 -0.02
CA ALA A 141 -22.90 -10.96 0.46
C ALA A 141 -23.08 -11.18 1.97
N GLY A 142 -23.08 -10.10 2.75
CA GLY A 142 -23.34 -10.17 4.20
C GLY A 142 -24.78 -10.58 4.53
N GLN A 143 -25.76 -10.20 3.71
CA GLN A 143 -27.16 -10.63 3.86
C GLN A 143 -27.37 -12.08 3.48
N THR A 144 -26.65 -12.61 2.48
CA THR A 144 -26.73 -14.03 2.12
C THR A 144 -26.10 -14.90 3.20
N ALA A 145 -24.94 -14.50 3.75
CA ALA A 145 -24.29 -15.22 4.84
C ALA A 145 -25.01 -15.16 6.20
N GLN A 146 -26.05 -14.31 6.35
CA GLN A 146 -26.91 -14.25 7.54
C GLN A 146 -28.21 -15.05 7.38
N ASN A 147 -28.54 -15.48 6.17
CA ASN A 147 -29.75 -16.23 5.85
C ASN A 147 -29.49 -17.73 5.63
N ASP A 148 -28.22 -18.16 5.75
CA ASP A 148 -27.76 -19.55 5.80
C ASP A 148 -27.32 -19.89 7.24
#